data_AF-A0A9D1V4P6-F1
#
_entry.id   AF-A0A9D1V4P6-F1
#
_cell.length_a   1.000
_cell.length_b   1.000
_cell.length_c   1.000
_cell.angle_alpha   90.00
_cell.angle_beta   90.00
_cell.angle_gamma   90.00
#
_symmetry.space_group_name_H-M   'P 1'
#
loop_
_entity.id
_entity.type
_entity.pdbx_description
1 polymer ?
#
loop_
_entity_poly.entity_id
_entity_poly.type
_entity_poly.pdbx_seq_one_letter_code
_entity_poly.pdbx_strand_id
1 'polypeptide(L)'
;MKKVNPVQDALEREIQDLLAPYPDPMGRTGFRKACRIGTRTSIYLLQSGLVPCENTGKQTRCYKIAKSDVAAYLRRRLAEPVYYTPPSGWYKNYPNHKPPAFGLNGAPLVHRGPAQSLLPPARL
;
A
#
# COMPACT_ATOMS: atom_id res chain seq x y z
N MET A 1 1.27 -39.36 1.04
CA MET A 1 -0.12 -39.01 1.38
C MET A 1 -0.14 -37.56 1.87
N LYS A 2 -0.63 -36.61 1.07
CA LYS A 2 -0.77 -35.22 1.52
C LYS A 2 -1.90 -35.20 2.54
N LYS A 3 -1.60 -34.87 3.80
CA LYS A 3 -2.64 -34.66 4.82
C LYS A 3 -3.48 -33.47 4.35
N VAL A 4 -4.67 -33.75 3.81
CA VAL A 4 -5.60 -32.72 3.39
C VAL A 4 -6.13 -32.06 4.66
N ASN A 5 -5.79 -30.78 4.85
CA ASN A 5 -6.34 -30.01 5.96
C ASN A 5 -7.66 -29.40 5.46
N PRO A 6 -8.82 -29.95 5.86
CA PRO A 6 -10.12 -29.55 5.32
C PRO A 6 -10.45 -28.07 5.57
N VAL A 7 -9.84 -27.46 6.58
CA VAL A 7 -10.01 -26.03 6.89
C VAL A 7 -9.32 -25.17 5.84
N GLN A 8 -8.16 -25.60 5.35
CA GLN A 8 -7.39 -24.86 4.36
C GLN A 8 -8.08 -24.84 3.00
N ASP A 9 -8.74 -25.95 2.63
CA ASP A 9 -9.50 -26.08 1.39
C ASP A 9 -10.79 -25.23 1.41
N ALA A 10 -11.45 -25.14 2.57
CA ALA A 10 -12.61 -24.27 2.75
C ALA A 10 -12.24 -22.78 2.59
N LEU A 11 -11.10 -22.38 3.17
CA LEU A 11 -10.57 -21.02 3.02
C LEU A 11 -10.19 -20.70 1.58
N GLU A 12 -9.59 -21.64 0.85
CA GLU A 12 -9.29 -21.46 -0.57
C GLU A 12 -10.55 -21.19 -1.40
N ARG A 13 -11.64 -21.93 -1.14
CA ARG A 13 -12.93 -21.72 -1.81
C ARG A 13 -13.52 -20.35 -1.51
N GLU A 14 -13.53 -19.94 -0.23
CA GLU A 14 -14.02 -18.62 0.16
C GLU A 14 -13.23 -17.50 -0.53
N ILE A 15 -11.90 -17.63 -0.60
CA ILE A 15 -11.04 -16.68 -1.30
C ILE A 15 -11.36 -16.66 -2.80
N GLN A 16 -11.60 -17.80 -3.43
CA GLN A 16 -12.00 -17.85 -4.84
C GLN A 16 -13.32 -17.14 -5.09
N ASP A 17 -14.33 -17.35 -4.24
CA ASP A 17 -15.63 -16.70 -4.33
C ASP A 17 -15.52 -15.18 -4.15
N LEU A 18 -14.68 -14.72 -3.23
CA LEU A 18 -14.39 -13.29 -3.04
C LEU A 18 -13.71 -12.64 -4.26
N LEU A 19 -12.90 -13.40 -5.00
CA LEU A 19 -12.15 -12.91 -6.16
C LEU A 19 -12.87 -13.14 -7.50
N ALA A 20 -13.92 -13.96 -7.54
CA ALA A 20 -14.73 -14.24 -8.72
C ALA A 20 -15.20 -12.98 -9.47
N PRO A 21 -15.72 -11.91 -8.83
CA PRO A 21 -16.26 -10.74 -9.54
C PRO A 21 -15.19 -9.79 -10.11
N TYR A 22 -13.90 -9.99 -9.83
CA TYR A 22 -12.83 -9.10 -10.29
C TYR A 22 -12.20 -9.63 -11.60
N PRO A 23 -11.62 -8.77 -12.46
CA PRO A 23 -10.87 -9.22 -13.63
C PRO A 23 -9.51 -9.81 -13.23
N ASP A 24 -8.87 -10.58 -14.12
CA ASP A 24 -7.49 -11.05 -13.98
C ASP A 24 -6.68 -10.60 -15.21
N PRO A 25 -5.62 -9.79 -15.06
CA PRO A 25 -5.12 -9.17 -13.83
C PRO A 25 -6.00 -8.02 -13.33
N MET A 26 -6.13 -7.88 -12.01
CA MET A 26 -6.89 -6.79 -11.38
C MET A 26 -6.03 -5.56 -11.10
N GLY A 27 -6.65 -4.38 -11.15
CA GLY A 27 -6.01 -3.13 -10.75
C GLY A 27 -6.06 -2.88 -9.23
N ARG A 28 -5.31 -1.88 -8.76
CA ARG A 28 -5.24 -1.46 -7.35
C ARG A 28 -6.61 -1.25 -6.69
N THR A 29 -7.59 -0.70 -7.41
CA THR A 29 -8.94 -0.47 -6.88
C THR A 29 -9.67 -1.78 -6.57
N GLY A 30 -9.54 -2.78 -7.44
CA GLY A 30 -10.09 -4.12 -7.21
C GLY A 30 -9.42 -4.79 -6.03
N PHE A 31 -8.08 -4.79 -6.02
CA PHE A 31 -7.28 -5.31 -4.90
C PHE A 31 -7.67 -4.71 -3.54
N ARG A 32 -7.82 -3.38 -3.46
CA ARG A 32 -8.26 -2.70 -2.24
C ARG A 32 -9.63 -3.21 -1.76
N LYS A 33 -10.60 -3.33 -2.66
CA LYS A 33 -11.97 -3.76 -2.34
C LYS A 33 -11.99 -5.23 -1.94
N ALA A 34 -11.34 -6.10 -2.70
CA ALA A 34 -11.23 -7.53 -2.43
C ALA A 34 -10.59 -7.80 -1.06
N CYS A 35 -9.49 -7.12 -0.74
CA CYS A 35 -8.76 -7.33 0.51
C CYS A 35 -9.29 -6.56 1.72
N ARG A 36 -10.33 -5.72 1.54
CA ARG A 36 -10.89 -4.82 2.57
C ARG A 36 -9.80 -4.01 3.30
N ILE A 37 -8.90 -3.39 2.53
CA ILE A 37 -7.79 -2.58 3.06
C ILE A 37 -7.95 -1.09 2.72
N GLY A 38 -7.25 -0.26 3.48
CA GLY A 38 -7.17 1.18 3.20
C GLY A 38 -6.37 1.48 1.92
N THR A 39 -6.57 2.68 1.38
CA THR A 39 -5.83 3.17 0.19
C THR A 39 -4.32 3.20 0.42
N ARG A 40 -3.89 3.61 1.61
CA ARG A 40 -2.46 3.75 1.94
C ARG A 40 -1.81 2.38 2.11
N THR A 41 -2.52 1.44 2.71
CA THR A 41 -2.07 0.06 2.89
C THR A 41 -1.93 -0.66 1.56
N SER A 42 -2.87 -0.48 0.63
CA SER A 42 -2.73 -1.09 -0.70
C SER A 42 -1.49 -0.57 -1.44
N ILE A 43 -1.14 0.70 -1.26
CA ILE A 43 0.03 1.28 -1.91
C ILE A 43 1.32 0.78 -1.24
N TYR A 44 1.35 0.70 0.09
CA TYR A 44 2.45 0.07 0.83
C TYR A 44 2.75 -1.33 0.31
N LEU A 45 1.73 -2.20 0.24
CA LEU A 45 1.89 -3.60 -0.15
C LEU A 45 2.45 -3.76 -1.57
N LEU A 46 2.01 -2.90 -2.49
CA LEU A 46 2.45 -2.95 -3.90
C LEU A 46 3.83 -2.30 -4.10
N GLN A 47 4.14 -1.21 -3.40
CA GLN A 47 5.44 -0.55 -3.50
C GLN A 47 6.57 -1.32 -2.79
N SER A 48 6.26 -1.97 -1.67
CA SER A 48 7.21 -2.81 -0.92
C SER A 48 7.43 -4.18 -1.57
N GLY A 49 6.61 -4.56 -2.56
CA GLY A 49 6.67 -5.88 -3.18
C GLY A 49 6.13 -7.03 -2.32
N LEU A 50 5.48 -6.73 -1.19
CA LEU A 50 4.82 -7.73 -0.34
C LEU A 50 3.70 -8.47 -1.08
N VAL A 51 3.08 -7.80 -2.04
CA VAL A 51 2.17 -8.40 -3.02
C VAL A 51 2.80 -8.21 -4.41
N PRO A 52 3.15 -9.32 -5.09
CA PRO A 52 3.67 -9.24 -6.45
C PRO A 52 2.71 -8.48 -7.36
N CYS A 53 3.25 -7.56 -8.15
CA CYS A 53 2.48 -6.81 -9.13
C CYS A 53 3.37 -6.33 -10.27
N GLU A 54 2.78 -6.19 -11.45
CA GLU A 54 3.42 -5.50 -12.56
C GLU A 54 3.10 -4.02 -12.47
N ASN A 55 4.14 -3.18 -12.56
CA ASN A 55 4.01 -1.74 -12.62
C ASN A 55 4.35 -1.24 -14.03
N THR A 56 3.36 -0.65 -14.72
CA THR A 56 3.51 -0.13 -16.09
C THR A 56 4.26 1.22 -16.13
N GLY A 57 4.64 1.81 -14.99
CA GLY A 57 5.35 3.10 -14.92
C GLY A 57 4.50 4.34 -15.19
N LYS A 58 3.22 4.16 -15.54
CA LYS A 58 2.26 5.27 -15.71
C LYS A 58 1.99 5.99 -14.39
N GLN A 59 1.64 7.28 -14.46
CA GLN A 59 1.32 8.06 -13.26
C GLN A 59 0.07 7.54 -12.53
N THR A 60 -0.91 7.03 -13.28
CA THR A 60 -2.15 6.48 -12.74
C THR A 60 -2.45 5.11 -13.35
N ARG A 61 -3.25 4.29 -12.63
CA ARG A 61 -3.67 2.94 -13.05
C ARG A 61 -2.50 2.06 -13.54
N CYS A 62 -1.34 2.16 -12.88
CA CYS A 62 -0.12 1.51 -13.28
C CYS A 62 0.06 0.07 -12.79
N TYR A 63 -0.72 -0.35 -11.79
CA TYR A 63 -0.61 -1.67 -11.18
C TYR A 63 -1.52 -2.70 -11.87
N LYS A 64 -0.95 -3.85 -12.19
CA LYS A 64 -1.66 -5.10 -12.54
C LYS A 64 -1.26 -6.17 -11.55
N ILE A 65 -2.24 -6.83 -10.94
CA ILE A 65 -2.04 -7.79 -9.87
C ILE A 65 -2.79 -9.06 -10.26
N ALA A 66 -2.10 -10.20 -10.27
CA ALA A 66 -2.74 -11.47 -10.61
C ALA A 66 -3.67 -11.93 -9.47
N LYS A 67 -4.79 -12.57 -9.80
CA LYS A 67 -5.69 -13.14 -8.79
C LYS A 67 -5.00 -14.15 -7.88
N SER A 68 -4.09 -14.95 -8.43
CA SER A 68 -3.28 -15.92 -7.69
C SER A 68 -2.46 -15.26 -6.58
N ASP A 69 -1.84 -14.12 -6.86
CA ASP A 69 -1.02 -13.39 -5.89
C ASP A 69 -1.88 -12.75 -4.79
N VAL A 70 -3.06 -12.25 -5.15
CA VAL A 70 -4.04 -11.75 -4.15
C VAL A 70 -4.53 -12.88 -3.25
N ALA A 71 -4.82 -14.05 -3.81
CA ALA A 71 -5.21 -15.22 -3.04
C ALA A 71 -4.08 -15.66 -2.09
N ALA A 72 -2.83 -15.72 -2.57
CA ALA A 72 -1.67 -16.04 -1.75
C ALA A 72 -1.48 -15.03 -0.60
N TYR A 73 -1.64 -13.73 -0.89
CA TYR A 73 -1.61 -12.67 0.11
C TYR A 73 -2.68 -12.85 1.18
N LEU A 74 -3.94 -13.10 0.79
CA LEU A 74 -5.05 -13.28 1.74
C LEU A 74 -4.81 -14.47 2.68
N ARG A 75 -4.29 -15.58 2.14
CA ARG A 75 -3.95 -16.77 2.93
C ARG A 75 -2.84 -16.49 3.93
N ARG A 76 -1.73 -15.88 3.47
CA ARG A 76 -0.58 -15.57 4.35
C ARG A 76 -0.93 -14.50 5.38
N ARG A 77 -1.76 -13.52 5.02
CA ARG A 77 -2.19 -12.46 5.94
C ARG A 77 -2.98 -13.01 7.13
N LEU A 78 -3.76 -14.06 6.93
CA LEU A 78 -4.48 -14.73 8.02
C LEU A 78 -3.53 -15.45 8.98
N ALA A 79 -2.44 -16.03 8.46
CA ALA A 79 -1.43 -16.67 9.28
C ALA A 79 -0.51 -15.65 9.99
N GLU A 80 -0.10 -14.60 9.29
CA GLU A 80 0.93 -13.64 9.74
C GLU A 80 0.51 -12.19 9.45
N PRO A 81 -0.48 -11.64 10.19
CA PRO A 81 -0.96 -10.28 9.93
C PRO A 81 0.09 -9.20 10.22
N VAL A 82 1.02 -9.47 11.15
CA VAL A 82 2.09 -8.54 11.55
C VAL A 82 3.05 -8.27 10.38
N TYR A 83 3.36 -9.28 9.57
CA TYR A 83 4.27 -9.16 8.42
C TYR A 83 3.77 -8.15 7.37
N TYR A 84 2.45 -8.06 7.20
CA TYR A 84 1.82 -7.16 6.24
C TYR A 84 1.44 -5.79 6.82
N THR A 85 1.71 -5.57 8.11
CA THR A 85 1.43 -4.29 8.77
C THR A 85 2.57 -3.31 8.45
N PRO A 86 2.28 -2.10 7.94
CA PRO A 86 3.34 -1.13 7.65
C PRO A 86 4.10 -0.73 8.92
N PRO A 87 5.41 -0.48 8.84
CA PRO A 87 6.20 -0.05 9.98
C PRO A 87 5.70 1.29 10.53
N SER A 88 5.95 1.52 11.82
CA SER A 88 5.62 2.79 12.47
C SER A 88 6.24 3.96 11.70
N GLY A 89 5.44 4.99 11.42
CA GLY A 89 5.87 6.15 10.64
C GLY A 89 5.67 6.05 9.12
N TRP A 90 5.34 4.88 8.55
CA TRP A 90 5.02 4.77 7.11
C TRP A 90 3.84 5.66 6.72
N TYR A 91 2.82 5.69 7.56
CA TYR A 91 1.66 6.59 7.40
C TYR A 91 1.98 8.07 7.67
N LYS A 92 3.13 8.42 8.23
CA LYS A 92 3.55 9.82 8.41
C LYS A 92 4.35 10.30 7.18
N ASN A 93 5.26 9.46 6.68
CA ASN A 93 6.19 9.77 5.60
C ASN A 93 5.73 9.24 4.24
N TYR A 94 4.43 9.18 4.02
CA TYR A 94 3.87 8.57 2.82
C TYR A 94 4.36 9.30 1.56
N PRO A 95 4.93 8.59 0.56
CA PRO A 95 5.49 9.22 -0.63
C PRO A 95 4.36 9.94 -1.37
N ASN A 96 4.47 11.26 -1.49
CA ASN A 96 3.45 12.22 -1.95
C ASN A 96 2.46 12.77 -0.91
N HIS A 97 2.77 12.71 0.39
CA HIS A 97 2.10 13.60 1.35
C HIS A 97 2.57 15.04 1.09
N LYS A 98 2.01 15.69 0.07
CA LYS A 98 2.08 17.15 -0.03
C LYS A 98 1.11 17.67 1.04
N PRO A 99 1.59 18.36 2.08
CA PRO A 99 0.67 19.01 2.99
C PRO A 99 -0.24 19.93 2.18
N PRO A 100 -1.51 20.06 2.56
CA PRO A 100 -2.42 20.94 1.84
C PRO A 100 -1.81 22.33 1.77
N ALA A 101 -1.87 22.97 0.60
CA ALA A 101 -1.25 24.29 0.40
C ALA A 101 -1.79 25.35 1.39
N PHE A 102 -2.99 25.12 1.89
CA PHE A 102 -3.68 25.96 2.86
C PHE A 102 -4.14 25.10 4.05
N GLY A 103 -3.98 25.63 5.26
CA GLY A 103 -4.58 25.05 6.45
C GLY A 103 -6.10 25.16 6.41
N LEU A 104 -6.78 24.48 7.35
CA LEU A 104 -8.25 24.51 7.46
C LEU A 104 -8.83 25.92 7.62
N ASN A 105 -8.01 26.88 8.05
CA ASN A 105 -8.35 28.30 8.19
C ASN A 105 -8.02 29.15 6.94
N GLY A 106 -7.68 28.56 5.80
CA GLY A 106 -7.30 29.28 4.58
C GLY A 106 -5.91 29.92 4.60
N ALA A 107 -5.17 29.82 5.71
CA ALA A 107 -3.80 30.35 5.83
C ALA A 107 -2.80 29.43 5.11
N PRO A 108 -1.82 29.97 4.35
CA PRO A 108 -0.75 29.18 3.76
C PRO A 108 0.07 28.47 4.86
N LEU A 109 0.32 27.17 4.69
CA LEU A 109 1.20 26.44 5.61
C LEU A 109 2.66 26.82 5.32
N VAL A 110 3.21 27.76 6.09
CA VAL A 110 4.63 28.14 5.99
C VAL A 110 5.48 27.01 6.55
N HIS A 111 6.21 26.33 5.69
CA HIS A 111 7.18 25.31 6.10
C HIS A 111 8.42 26.06 6.60
N ARG A 112 8.58 26.18 7.92
CA ARG A 112 9.86 26.65 8.48
C ARG A 112 10.91 25.57 8.21
N GLY A 113 11.72 25.76 7.16
CA GLY A 113 12.95 25.01 6.96
C GLY A 113 13.95 25.28 8.09
N PRO A 114 14.92 24.40 8.34
CA PRO A 114 15.92 24.62 9.38
C PRO A 114 16.76 25.86 9.03
N ALA A 115 16.96 26.73 10.03
CA ALA A 115 17.77 27.93 9.93
C ALA A 115 19.21 27.55 9.55
N GLN A 116 19.59 27.79 8.29
CA GLN A 116 21.00 27.83 7.92
C GLN A 116 21.59 29.10 8.54
N SER A 117 22.47 28.92 9.52
CA SER A 117 23.25 29.99 10.11
C SER A 117 24.15 30.61 9.04
N LEU A 118 23.74 31.76 8.51
CA LEU A 118 24.61 32.66 7.76
C LEU A 118 25.54 33.36 8.76
N LEU A 119 26.75 32.82 8.93
CA LEU A 119 27.87 33.58 9.45
C LEU A 119 28.22 34.67 8.41
N PRO A 120 28.29 35.96 8.78
CA PRO A 120 28.75 36.99 7.85
C PRO A 120 30.27 36.84 7.61
N PRO A 121 30.76 37.10 6.38
CA PRO A 121 32.19 37.08 6.11
C PRO A 121 32.88 38.25 6.82
N ALA A 122 33.96 37.95 7.53
CA ALA A 122 34.87 38.94 8.10
C ALA A 122 35.43 39.82 6.97
N ARG A 123 35.22 41.14 7.09
CA ARG A 123 35.94 42.13 6.27
C ARG A 123 37.36 42.30 6.81
N LEU A 124 38.34 42.30 5.91
CA LEU A 124 39.69 42.82 6.11
C LEU A 124 39.66 44.34 6.29
#